data_AF-A0AAC8VV27-F1
#
_entry.id   AF-A0AAC8VV27-F1
#
_cell.length_a   1.000
_cell.length_b   1.000
_cell.length_c   1.000
_cell.angle_alpha   90.00
_cell.angle_beta   90.00
_cell.angle_gamma   90.00
#
_symmetry.space_group_name_H-M   'P 1'
#
loop_
_entity.id
_entity.type
_entity.pdbx_description
1 polymer ?
#
loop_
_entity_poly.entity_id
_entity_poly.type
_entity_poly.pdbx_seq_one_letter_code
_entity_poly.pdbx_strand_id
1 'polypeptide(L)'
;MPCALKEPSSTLDGDTLRLRAPAPLPPAVVSAARAEKAGLVDLLTSYPDFPDRLDDFEERAAILEFDAHLSRAKAERIAWADVFGTDTPMETIR
;
A
#
# COMPACT_ATOMS: atom_id res chain seq x y z
N MET A 1 -16.28 -19.23 -6.35
CA MET A 1 -15.79 -17.85 -6.50
C MET A 1 -14.58 -17.70 -5.60
N PRO A 2 -13.32 -17.71 -6.08
CA PRO A 2 -12.20 -17.46 -5.19
C PRO A 2 -12.19 -15.97 -4.84
N CYS A 3 -12.33 -15.69 -3.56
CA CYS A 3 -12.21 -14.37 -2.97
C CYS A 3 -10.72 -13.99 -3.05
N ALA A 4 -10.36 -13.05 -3.93
CA ALA A 4 -9.00 -12.55 -3.97
C ALA A 4 -8.68 -11.90 -2.62
N LEU A 5 -7.85 -12.57 -1.82
CA LEU A 5 -7.29 -12.04 -0.58
C LEU A 5 -6.47 -10.80 -0.98
N LYS A 6 -6.96 -9.60 -0.63
CA LYS A 6 -6.13 -8.39 -0.81
C LYS A 6 -5.03 -8.47 0.25
N GLU A 7 -3.79 -8.25 -0.13
CA GLU A 7 -2.71 -8.18 0.86
C GLU A 7 -2.80 -6.85 1.63
N PRO A 8 -2.44 -6.82 2.91
CA PRO A 8 -2.33 -5.58 3.65
C PRO A 8 -1.18 -4.73 3.07
N SER A 9 -1.44 -3.47 2.76
CA SER A 9 -0.43 -2.51 2.33
C SER A 9 -0.33 -1.31 3.26
N SER A 10 0.85 -0.71 3.33
CA SER A 10 1.13 0.48 4.15
C SER A 10 1.64 1.62 3.27
N THR A 11 1.10 2.83 3.44
CA THR A 11 1.57 4.06 2.79
C THR A 11 1.90 5.14 3.82
N LEU A 12 2.76 6.08 3.45
CA LEU A 12 3.19 7.18 4.30
C LEU A 12 2.67 8.50 3.73
N ASP A 13 1.99 9.31 4.57
CA ASP A 13 1.51 10.66 4.24
C ASP A 13 2.14 11.63 5.26
N GLY A 14 3.33 12.14 4.94
CA GLY A 14 4.20 12.82 5.90
C GLY A 14 4.57 11.91 7.06
N ASP A 15 4.15 12.24 8.28
CA ASP A 15 4.33 11.38 9.46
C ASP A 15 3.17 10.40 9.68
N THR A 16 2.19 10.35 8.78
CA THR A 16 0.98 9.54 8.94
C THR A 16 1.14 8.21 8.22
N LEU A 17 1.27 7.12 8.98
CA LEU A 17 1.21 5.76 8.46
C LEU A 17 -0.25 5.36 8.20
N ARG A 18 -0.60 5.12 6.94
CA ARG A 18 -1.91 4.61 6.52
C ARG A 18 -1.80 3.12 6.22
N LEU A 19 -2.65 2.32 6.86
CA LEU A 19 -2.74 0.87 6.62
C LEU A 19 -4.02 0.56 5.86
N ARG A 20 -3.88 -0.11 4.71
CA ARG A 20 -4.99 -0.62 3.92
C ARG A 20 -5.01 -2.13 4.03
N ALA A 21 -6.16 -2.69 4.37
CA ALA A 21 -6.37 -4.13 4.51
C ALA A 21 -7.63 -4.58 3.76
N PRO A 22 -7.73 -5.85 3.33
CA PRO A 22 -8.90 -6.40 2.64
C PRO A 22 -10.19 -6.30 3.44
N ALA A 23 -10.04 -6.35 4.76
CA ALA A 23 -11.06 -6.35 5.78
C ALA A 23 -10.58 -5.48 6.95
N PRO A 24 -11.48 -5.04 7.84
CA PRO A 24 -11.09 -4.30 9.04
C PRO A 24 -9.99 -5.06 9.81
N LEU A 25 -8.91 -4.36 10.14
CA LEU A 25 -7.83 -4.94 10.94
C LEU A 25 -8.33 -5.22 12.36
N PRO A 26 -7.99 -6.38 12.95
CA PRO A 26 -8.27 -6.64 14.36
C PRO A 26 -7.65 -5.54 15.25
N PRO A 27 -8.32 -5.11 16.34
CA PRO A 27 -7.82 -4.04 17.20
C PRO A 27 -6.40 -4.30 17.73
N ALA A 28 -6.06 -5.56 18.02
CA ALA A 28 -4.71 -5.95 18.45
C ALA A 28 -3.65 -5.63 17.39
N VAL A 29 -3.94 -5.84 16.11
CA VAL A 29 -3.02 -5.53 14.99
C VAL A 29 -2.85 -4.03 14.84
N VAL A 30 -3.94 -3.26 14.97
CA VAL A 30 -3.87 -1.78 14.94
C VAL A 30 -3.03 -1.26 16.10
N SER A 31 -3.21 -1.80 17.31
CA SER A 31 -2.42 -1.41 18.48
C SER A 31 -0.94 -1.75 18.31
N ALA A 32 -0.62 -2.94 17.80
CA ALA A 32 0.76 -3.34 17.51
C ALA A 32 1.40 -2.42 16.46
N ALA A 33 0.69 -2.15 15.35
CA ALA A 33 1.20 -1.25 14.32
C ALA A 33 1.38 0.20 14.81
N ARG A 34 0.56 0.65 15.77
CA ARG A 34 0.74 1.96 16.41
C ARG A 34 1.99 2.00 17.30
N ALA A 35 2.25 0.92 18.05
CA ALA A 35 3.45 0.82 18.89
C ALA A 35 4.73 0.84 18.04
N GLU A 36 4.71 0.13 16.91
CA GLU A 36 5.85 0.01 15.98
C GLU A 36 5.89 1.09 14.90
N LYS A 37 5.03 2.12 14.98
CA LYS A 37 4.85 3.13 13.93
C LYS A 37 6.19 3.75 13.51
N ALA A 38 7.02 4.14 14.47
CA ALA A 38 8.32 4.77 14.18
C ALA A 38 9.22 3.84 13.35
N GLY A 39 9.34 2.57 13.74
CA GLY A 39 10.14 1.59 12.99
C GLY A 39 9.58 1.31 11.59
N LEU A 40 8.25 1.33 11.42
CA LEU A 40 7.62 1.21 10.10
C LEU A 40 7.88 2.44 9.22
N VAL A 41 7.86 3.64 9.79
CA VAL A 41 8.22 4.88 9.07
C VAL A 41 9.69 4.85 8.67
N ASP A 42 10.59 4.49 9.58
CA ASP A 42 12.03 4.39 9.31
C ASP A 42 12.30 3.35 8.21
N LEU A 43 11.64 2.19 8.27
CA LEU A 43 11.75 1.16 7.25
C LEU A 43 11.28 1.68 5.89
N LEU A 44 10.11 2.31 5.81
CA LEU A 44 9.58 2.82 4.53
C LEU A 44 10.43 3.95 3.95
N THR A 45 10.97 4.83 4.80
CA THR A 45 11.86 5.92 4.38
C THR A 45 13.29 5.46 4.07
N SER A 46 13.69 4.26 4.51
CA SER A 46 14.99 3.67 4.14
C SER A 46 15.07 3.24 2.68
N TYR A 47 13.93 3.09 1.99
CA TYR A 47 13.89 2.81 0.55
C TYR A 47 14.00 4.13 -0.22
N PRO A 48 15.11 4.38 -0.92
CA PRO A 48 15.41 5.70 -1.49
C PRO A 48 14.36 6.17 -2.51
N ASP A 49 13.77 5.24 -3.27
CA ASP A 49 12.82 5.56 -4.33
C ASP A 49 11.35 5.49 -3.84
N PHE A 50 11.11 5.23 -2.56
CA PHE A 50 9.74 5.07 -2.04
C PHE A 50 8.87 6.33 -2.16
N PRO A 51 9.39 7.55 -1.86
CA PRO A 51 8.61 8.78 -2.08
C PRO A 51 8.21 8.97 -3.54
N ASP A 52 9.16 8.82 -4.47
CA ASP A 52 8.90 9.00 -5.91
C ASP A 52 7.89 7.97 -6.43
N ARG A 53 8.01 6.71 -6.00
CA ARG A 53 7.04 5.66 -6.35
C ARG A 53 5.67 5.88 -5.70
N LEU A 54 5.60 6.54 -4.56
CA LEU A 54 4.31 6.88 -3.96
C LEU A 54 3.62 7.99 -4.75
N ASP A 55 4.36 9.00 -5.20
CA ASP A 55 3.85 10.06 -6.07
C ASP A 55 3.38 9.49 -7.42
N ASP A 56 4.17 8.61 -8.05
CA ASP A 56 3.78 7.88 -9.27
C ASP A 56 2.47 7.09 -9.07
N PHE A 57 2.31 6.47 -7.91
CA PHE A 57 1.09 5.73 -7.56
C PHE A 57 -0.14 6.65 -7.46
N GLU A 58 -0.02 7.79 -6.76
CA GLU A 58 -1.12 8.74 -6.61
C GLU A 58 -1.52 9.38 -7.95
N GLU A 59 -0.53 9.76 -8.76
CA GLU A 59 -0.76 10.28 -10.11
C GLU A 59 -1.47 9.24 -10.98
N ARG A 60 -0.97 8.01 -11.00
CA ARG A 60 -1.56 6.93 -11.79
C ARG A 60 -2.98 6.59 -11.34
N ALA A 61 -3.25 6.60 -10.03
CA ALA A 61 -4.58 6.41 -9.48
C ALA A 61 -5.53 7.55 -9.88
N ALA A 62 -5.06 8.80 -9.87
CA ALA A 62 -5.86 9.95 -10.30
C ALA A 62 -6.21 9.89 -11.80
N ILE A 63 -5.25 9.52 -12.65
CA ILE A 63 -5.46 9.32 -14.10
C ILE A 63 -6.51 8.24 -14.35
N LEU A 64 -6.39 7.08 -13.69
CA LEU A 64 -7.32 5.97 -13.88
C LEU A 64 -8.73 6.27 -13.35
N GLU A 65 -8.85 7.08 -12.28
CA GLU A 65 -10.16 7.54 -11.82
C GLU A 65 -10.81 8.47 -12.87
N PHE A 66 -10.06 9.42 -13.41
CA PHE A 66 -10.58 10.42 -14.34
C PHE A 66 -10.80 9.86 -15.75
N ASP A 67 -9.76 9.32 -16.39
CA ASP A 67 -9.79 8.88 -17.80
C ASP A 67 -10.63 7.62 -17.97
N ALA A 68 -10.42 6.62 -17.11
CA ALA A 68 -11.09 5.32 -17.21
C ALA A 68 -12.41 5.26 -16.41
N HIS A 69 -12.83 6.36 -15.79
CA HIS A 69 -14.07 6.47 -15.00
C HIS A 69 -14.20 5.36 -13.95
N LEU A 70 -13.07 4.94 -13.39
CA LEU A 70 -13.03 3.90 -12.36
C LEU A 70 -13.30 4.53 -11.00
N SER A 71 -13.88 3.76 -10.08
CA SER A 71 -13.89 4.18 -8.67
C SER A 71 -12.45 4.32 -8.17
N ARG A 72 -12.19 5.29 -7.29
CA ARG A 72 -10.88 5.48 -6.63
C ARG A 72 -10.27 4.16 -6.13
N ALA A 73 -11.07 3.31 -5.48
CA ALA A 73 -10.63 2.01 -4.97
C ALA A 73 -10.20 1.00 -6.06
N LYS A 74 -10.71 1.12 -7.29
CA LYS A 74 -10.30 0.28 -8.43
C LYS A 74 -9.11 0.89 -9.17
N ALA A 75 -9.08 2.21 -9.30
CA ALA A 75 -7.95 2.96 -9.85
C ALA A 75 -6.66 2.73 -9.04
N GLU A 76 -6.71 2.90 -7.72
CA GLU A 76 -5.58 2.63 -6.80
C GLU A 76 -5.07 1.19 -6.92
N ARG A 77 -5.95 0.20 -7.12
CA ARG A 77 -5.51 -1.20 -7.23
C ARG A 77 -4.63 -1.42 -8.46
N ILE A 78 -5.02 -0.83 -9.58
CA ILE A 78 -4.28 -0.95 -10.84
C ILE A 78 -3.00 -0.14 -10.74
N ALA A 79 -3.07 1.10 -10.23
CA ALA A 79 -1.91 1.93 -9.99
C ALA A 79 -0.87 1.26 -9.07
N TRP A 80 -1.32 0.59 -8.00
CA TRP A 80 -0.44 -0.14 -7.10
C TRP A 80 0.30 -1.27 -7.81
N ALA A 81 -0.41 -2.07 -8.59
CA ALA A 81 0.16 -3.14 -9.40
C ALA A 81 1.17 -2.61 -10.43
N ASP A 82 0.85 -1.50 -11.08
CA ASP A 82 1.70 -0.85 -12.09
C ASP A 82 3.01 -0.32 -11.47
N VAL A 83 2.93 0.33 -10.31
CA VAL A 83 4.05 1.08 -9.71
C VAL A 83 4.89 0.23 -8.75
N PHE A 84 4.25 -0.63 -7.95
CA PHE A 84 4.93 -1.47 -6.95
C PHE A 84 5.12 -2.92 -7.39
N GLY A 85 4.46 -3.35 -8.48
CA GLY A 85 4.42 -4.75 -8.91
C GLY A 85 3.30 -5.54 -8.22
N THR A 86 2.97 -6.72 -8.76
CA THR A 86 1.87 -7.56 -8.24
C THR A 86 2.29 -8.68 -7.30
N ASP A 87 3.57 -8.98 -7.19
CA ASP A 87 4.10 -10.05 -6.33
C ASP A 87 5.62 -9.92 -6.33
N THR A 88 6.23 -9.56 -5.21
CA THR A 88 7.63 -9.95 -4.98
C THR A 88 7.58 -11.41 -4.53
N PRO A 89 8.18 -12.38 -5.24
CA PRO A 89 8.22 -13.74 -4.73
C PRO A 89 8.89 -13.73 -3.34
N MET A 90 8.18 -14.18 -2.32
CA MET A 90 8.74 -14.42 -0.99
C MET A 90 9.88 -15.42 -1.12
N GLU A 91 11.12 -14.93 -1.08
CA GLU A 91 12.28 -15.79 -0.95
C GLU A 91 12.17 -16.49 0.41
N THR A 92 11.98 -17.81 0.40
CA THR A 92 11.97 -18.61 1.62
C THR A 92 13.39 -18.65 2.16
N ILE A 93 13.68 -17.80 3.14
CA ILE A 93 14.91 -17.90 3.92
C ILE A 93 14.84 -19.22 4.70
N ARG A 94 15.72 -20.17 4.37
CA ARG A 94 15.97 -21.39 5.14
C ARG A 94 17.15 -21.18 6.08
#